data_AF-A0A4Q3N0S4-F1
#
_entry.id   AF-A0A4Q3N0S4-F1
#
_cell.length_a   1.000
_cell.length_b   1.000
_cell.length_c   1.000
_cell.angle_alpha   90.00
_cell.angle_beta   90.00
_cell.angle_gamma   90.00
#
_symmetry.space_group_name_H-M   'P 1'
#
loop_
_entity.id
_entity.type
_entity.pdbx_description
1 polymer ?
#
loop_
_entity_poly.entity_id
_entity_poly.type
_entity_poly.pdbx_seq_one_letter_code
_entity_poly.pdbx_strand_id
1 'polypeptide(L)'
;MSRKQSKNKGKKSSQSDTLKGVLDITRSGMGFVIVENNPEDILVRPNDFNTAMHGDTVRVKVRGDHSRSGRKQGEITEVVKRKQLEFMGRVEVSKH
;
A
#
# COMPACT_ATOMS: atom_id res chain seq x y z
N MET A 1 25.93 35.95 25.13
CA MET A 1 24.98 35.70 24.02
C MET A 1 25.06 34.23 23.64
N SER A 2 24.14 33.38 24.15
CA SER A 2 24.18 31.93 23.92
C SER A 2 23.05 31.53 22.96
N ARG A 3 23.45 31.06 21.77
CA ARG A 3 22.56 30.71 20.66
C ARG A 3 21.88 29.37 20.97
N LYS A 4 20.61 29.43 21.35
CA LYS A 4 19.75 28.30 21.74
C LYS A 4 19.51 27.39 20.52
N GLN A 5 20.19 26.25 20.45
CA GLN A 5 19.89 25.21 19.46
C GLN A 5 18.54 24.57 19.79
N SER A 6 17.53 24.87 18.99
CA SER A 6 16.24 24.18 18.99
C SER A 6 16.44 22.77 18.43
N LYS A 7 16.55 21.77 19.31
CA LYS A 7 16.43 20.36 18.96
C LYS A 7 14.97 20.10 18.55
N ASN A 8 14.72 20.01 17.25
CA ASN A 8 13.46 19.51 16.70
C ASN A 8 13.27 18.06 17.18
N LYS A 9 12.49 17.87 18.25
CA LYS A 9 12.02 16.57 18.72
C LYS A 9 11.05 16.03 17.68
N GLY A 10 11.56 15.21 16.75
CA GLY A 10 10.74 14.39 15.87
C GLY A 10 9.79 13.54 16.71
N LYS A 11 8.49 13.74 16.51
CA LYS A 11 7.42 13.05 17.21
C LYS A 11 7.54 11.54 16.93
N LYS A 12 7.83 10.75 17.97
CA LYS A 12 7.58 9.30 17.98
C LYS A 12 6.07 9.08 18.08
N SER A 13 5.39 8.91 16.95
CA SER A 13 4.00 8.46 16.93
C SER A 13 3.96 7.02 16.46
N SER A 14 3.61 6.09 17.35
CA SER A 14 3.11 4.73 17.08
C SER A 14 3.49 4.18 15.69
N GLN A 15 4.71 3.67 15.56
CA GLN A 15 5.22 3.15 14.31
C GLN A 15 4.48 1.86 13.98
N SER A 16 3.31 1.97 13.33
CA SER A 16 2.76 0.85 12.59
C SER A 16 3.73 0.55 11.46
N ASP A 17 4.25 -0.68 11.40
CA ASP A 17 5.16 -1.12 10.34
C ASP A 17 4.49 -0.94 8.98
N THR A 18 4.80 0.19 8.36
CA THR A 18 4.27 0.58 7.06
C THR A 18 5.42 0.48 6.08
N LEU A 19 5.24 -0.33 5.05
CA LEU A 19 6.23 -0.61 4.03
C LEU A 19 5.79 0.02 2.71
N LYS A 20 6.76 0.40 1.89
CA LYS A 20 6.52 0.94 0.56
C LYS A 20 6.86 -0.12 -0.47
N GLY A 21 5.98 -0.35 -1.43
CA GLY A 21 6.18 -1.35 -2.47
C GLY A 21 5.28 -1.12 -3.69
N VAL A 22 5.32 -2.04 -4.62
CA VAL A 22 4.47 -2.05 -5.82
C VAL A 22 3.36 -3.07 -5.63
N LEU A 23 2.11 -2.67 -5.87
CA LEU A 23 0.96 -3.56 -5.84
C LEU A 23 0.87 -4.35 -7.14
N ASP A 24 1.05 -5.67 -7.07
CA ASP A 24 0.71 -6.60 -8.13
C ASP A 24 -0.66 -7.24 -7.84
N ILE A 25 -1.51 -7.39 -8.85
CA ILE A 25 -2.86 -7.94 -8.71
C ILE A 25 -2.99 -9.08 -9.71
N THR A 26 -3.31 -10.27 -9.22
CA THR A 26 -3.50 -11.45 -10.06
C THR A 26 -4.88 -11.46 -10.70
N ARG A 27 -5.07 -12.31 -11.71
CA ARG A 27 -6.38 -12.53 -12.36
C ARG A 27 -7.48 -13.00 -11.40
N SER A 28 -7.12 -13.62 -10.27
CA SER A 28 -8.07 -14.01 -9.24
C SER A 28 -8.51 -12.85 -8.32
N GLY A 29 -7.94 -11.66 -8.50
CA GLY A 29 -8.20 -10.47 -7.69
C GLY A 29 -7.35 -10.37 -6.43
N MET A 30 -6.46 -11.34 -6.17
CA MET A 30 -5.54 -11.29 -5.03
C MET A 30 -4.39 -10.32 -5.31
N GLY A 31 -3.97 -9.59 -4.27
CA GLY A 31 -2.91 -8.60 -4.38
C GLY A 31 -1.68 -8.99 -3.59
N PHE A 32 -0.52 -8.60 -4.11
CA PHE A 32 0.78 -8.80 -3.51
C PHE A 32 1.54 -7.48 -3.57
N VAL A 33 2.01 -7.00 -2.43
CA VAL A 33 2.87 -5.81 -2.39
C VAL A 33 4.32 -6.27 -2.31
N ILE A 34 5.04 -6.04 -3.39
CA ILE A 34 6.45 -6.38 -3.54
C ILE A 34 7.28 -5.21 -2.99
N VAL A 35 8.12 -5.47 -2.01
CA VAL A 35 8.95 -4.47 -1.33
C VAL A 35 10.42 -4.77 -1.63
N GLU A 36 11.17 -3.80 -2.16
CA GLU A 36 12.55 -4.00 -2.66
C GLU A 36 13.53 -4.61 -1.64
N ASN A 37 13.26 -4.47 -0.34
CA ASN A 37 14.10 -4.96 0.76
C ASN A 37 13.45 -6.09 1.59
N ASN A 38 12.36 -6.67 1.12
CA ASN A 38 11.68 -7.78 1.80
C ASN A 38 11.60 -8.98 0.85
N PRO A 39 12.19 -10.14 1.19
CA PRO A 39 12.08 -11.34 0.37
C PRO A 39 10.66 -11.91 0.33
N GLU A 40 9.81 -11.53 1.29
CA GLU A 40 8.42 -11.98 1.36
C GLU A 40 7.46 -10.87 0.92
N ASP A 41 6.64 -11.18 -0.08
CA ASP A 41 5.56 -10.31 -0.50
C ASP A 41 4.46 -10.23 0.57
N ILE A 42 3.82 -9.07 0.66
CA ILE A 42 2.72 -8.85 1.58
C ILE A 42 1.42 -9.12 0.84
N LEU A 43 0.67 -10.12 1.31
CA LEU A 43 -0.63 -10.45 0.75
C LEU A 43 -1.65 -9.38 1.15
N VAL A 44 -2.33 -8.84 0.16
CA VAL A 44 -3.42 -7.87 0.34
C VAL A 44 -4.68 -8.44 -0.31
N ARG A 45 -5.79 -8.43 0.43
CA ARG A 45 -7.08 -8.88 -0.11
C ARG A 45 -7.71 -7.78 -0.95
N PRO A 46 -8.58 -8.11 -1.92
CA PRO A 46 -9.26 -7.10 -2.75
C PRO A 46 -9.94 -6.00 -1.92
N ASN A 47 -10.57 -6.37 -0.80
CA ASN A 47 -11.25 -5.43 0.09
C ASN A 47 -10.29 -4.45 0.80
N ASP A 48 -9.00 -4.79 0.88
CA ASP A 48 -7.96 -4.01 1.54
C ASP A 48 -7.10 -3.22 0.54
N PHE A 49 -7.47 -3.19 -0.75
CA PHE A 49 -6.78 -2.38 -1.78
C PHE A 49 -7.10 -0.90 -1.68
N ASN A 50 -8.24 -0.55 -1.07
CA ASN A 50 -8.79 0.79 -1.08
C ASN A 50 -8.89 1.34 -2.53
N THR A 51 -8.11 2.37 -2.85
CA THR A 51 -8.11 3.03 -4.19
C THR A 51 -6.91 2.67 -5.06
N ALA A 52 -6.10 1.71 -4.63
CA ALA A 52 -4.91 1.30 -5.35
C ALA A 52 -5.26 0.41 -6.54
N MET A 53 -4.54 0.61 -7.64
CA MET A 53 -4.69 -0.17 -8.86
C MET A 53 -3.43 -1.01 -9.11
N HIS A 54 -3.57 -1.99 -9.99
CA HIS A 54 -2.46 -2.84 -10.39
C HIS A 54 -1.28 -2.01 -10.94
N GLY A 55 -0.10 -2.24 -10.37
CA GLY A 55 1.15 -1.57 -10.69
C GLY A 55 1.35 -0.24 -9.97
N ASP A 56 0.43 0.21 -9.12
CA ASP A 56 0.62 1.41 -8.32
C ASP A 56 1.72 1.19 -7.26
N THR A 57 2.49 2.24 -6.99
CA THR A 57 3.38 2.28 -5.82
C THR A 57 2.57 2.69 -4.61
N VAL A 58 2.55 1.84 -3.58
CA VAL A 58 1.67 1.97 -2.42
C VAL A 58 2.42 1.90 -1.10
N ARG A 59 1.80 2.42 -0.04
CA ARG A 59 2.17 2.14 1.35
C ARG A 59 1.22 1.10 1.92
N VAL A 60 1.79 -0.02 2.33
CA VAL A 60 1.06 -1.11 2.96
C VAL A 60 1.38 -1.16 4.45
N LYS A 61 0.34 -1.22 5.28
CA LYS A 61 0.47 -1.48 6.71
C LYS A 61 0.35 -2.97 6.93
N VAL A 62 1.38 -3.58 7.51
CA VAL A 62 1.36 -5.01 7.83
C VAL A 62 0.41 -5.24 9.00
N ARG A 63 -0.59 -6.10 8.79
CA ARG A 63 -1.40 -6.69 9.87
C ARG A 63 -0.69 -7.97 10.30
N GLY A 64 -0.61 -8.21 11.61
CA GLY A 64 0.17 -9.31 12.19
C GLY A 64 -0.06 -10.68 11.54
N ASP A 65 0.83 -11.62 11.82
CA ASP A 65 1.02 -12.89 11.10
C ASP A 65 -0.08 -13.94 11.39
N HIS A 66 -1.35 -13.54 11.31
CA HIS A 66 -2.51 -14.38 11.57
C HIS A 66 -2.97 -15.19 10.34
N SER A 67 -2.12 -15.30 9.32
CA SER A 67 -2.40 -16.10 8.15
C SER A 67 -2.09 -17.57 8.44
N ARG A 68 -3.07 -18.47 8.27
CA ARG A 68 -2.84 -19.93 8.28
C ARG A 68 -1.74 -20.37 7.29
N SER A 69 -1.43 -19.53 6.30
CA SER A 69 -0.44 -19.79 5.26
C SER A 69 0.98 -19.28 5.60
N GLY A 70 1.17 -18.63 6.76
CA GLY A 70 2.47 -18.04 7.15
C GLY A 70 2.93 -16.86 6.28
N ARG A 71 2.04 -16.30 5.45
CA ARG A 71 2.32 -15.08 4.68
C ARG A 71 1.79 -13.87 5.42
N LYS A 72 2.63 -12.84 5.55
CA LYS A 72 2.27 -11.53 6.09
C LYS A 72 1.09 -10.94 5.31
N GLN A 73 0.05 -10.54 6.03
CA GLN A 73 -1.09 -9.86 5.45
C GLN A 73 -0.96 -8.35 5.68
N GLY A 74 -1.53 -7.55 4.78
CA GLY A 74 -1.48 -6.10 4.92
C GLY A 74 -2.69 -5.44 4.29
N GLU A 75 -2.80 -4.15 4.58
CA GLU A 75 -3.81 -3.26 4.03
C GLU A 75 -3.12 -2.04 3.42
N ILE A 76 -3.62 -1.58 2.28
CA ILE A 76 -3.06 -0.41 1.60
C ILE A 76 -3.58 0.85 2.27
N THR A 77 -2.68 1.66 2.80
CA THR A 77 -3.02 2.91 3.48
C THR A 77 -3.00 4.12 2.55
N GLU A 78 -2.13 4.10 1.54
CA GLU A 78 -1.90 5.25 0.66
C GLU A 78 -1.34 4.79 -0.69
N VAL A 79 -1.73 5.50 -1.76
CA VAL A 79 -1.09 5.38 -3.08
C VAL A 79 -0.04 6.47 -3.22
N VAL A 80 1.24 6.07 -3.24
CA VAL A 80 2.39 6.99 -3.35
C VAL A 80 2.57 7.50 -4.77
N LYS A 81 2.39 6.61 -5.76
CA LYS A 81 2.52 6.93 -7.17
C LYS A 81 1.60 6.04 -7.98
N ARG A 82 0.75 6.66 -8.79
CA ARG A 82 -0.09 5.93 -9.75
C ARG A 82 0.73 5.54 -10.97
N LYS A 83 0.55 4.31 -11.44
CA LYS A 83 1.13 3.85 -12.71
C LYS A 83 0.44 4.51 -13.90
N GLN A 84 -0.87 4.68 -13.82
CA GLN A 84 -1.71 5.23 -14.89
C GLN A 84 -2.64 6.30 -14.33
N LEU A 85 -2.64 7.47 -14.96
CA LEU A 85 -3.49 8.60 -14.59
C LEU A 85 -4.63 8.82 -15.59
N GLU A 86 -4.42 8.41 -16.85
CA GLU A 86 -5.38 8.59 -17.93
C GLU A 86 -5.89 7.23 -18.39
N PHE A 87 -7.21 7.08 -18.48
CA PHE A 87 -7.88 5.88 -18.96
C PHE A 87 -8.76 6.24 -20.15
N MET A 88 -8.59 5.52 -21.26
CA MET A 88 -9.52 5.57 -22.38
C MET A 88 -10.60 4.51 -22.16
N GLY A 89 -11.86 4.91 -22.23
CA GLY A 89 -13.00 4.01 -22.01
C GLY A 89 -14.21 4.41 -22.84
N ARG A 90 -15.13 3.46 -23.05
CA ARG A 90 -16.42 3.73 -23.68
C ARG A 90 -17.46 3.89 -22.58
N VAL A 91 -18.18 5.01 -22.58
CA VAL A 91 -19.32 5.21 -21.68
C VAL A 91 -20.53 4.53 -22.30
N GLU A 92 -21.07 3.54 -21.60
CA GLU A 92 -22.32 2.87 -21.98
C GLU A 92 -23.43 3.34 -21.05
N VAL A 93 -24.51 3.87 -21.63
CA VAL A 93 -25.69 4.30 -20.90
C VAL A 93 -26.81 3.31 -21.23
N SER A 94 -27.19 2.47 -20.27
CA SER A 94 -28.41 1.66 -20.41
C SER A 94 -29.62 2.50 -19.97
N LYS A 95 -30.66 2.53 -20.80
CA LYS A 95 -31.97 3.01 -20.37
C LYS A 95 -32.66 1.84 -19.68
N HIS A 96 -33.13 2.07 -18.45
CA HIS A 96 -34.12 1.21 -17.83
C HIS A 96 -35.42 1.22 -18.63
#